data_AF-A0A1J3FLI6-F1
#
_entry.id   AF-A0A1J3FLI6-F1
#
_cell.length_a   1.000
_cell.length_b   1.000
_cell.length_c   1.000
_cell.angle_alpha   90.00
_cell.angle_beta   90.00
_cell.angle_gamma   90.00
#
_symmetry.space_group_name_H-M   'P 1'
#
loop_
_entity.id
_entity.type
_entity.pdbx_description
1 polymer ?
#
loop_
_entity_poly.entity_id
_entity_poly.type
_entity_poly.pdbx_seq_one_letter_code
_entity_poly.pdbx_strand_id
1 'polypeptide(L)'
;VILSPTRELASQIHDEAKKFSYQTGVKVVVAYGGTPIHQQLRELEKGVDILVATPGRLNDLLERARVSMQMIRFLALDEADRMLDMGFEPQIRKIVEQMDMPPRGVRQTLLFSATFPREIQRLAADFLANYIFLAVGRVGSSTDLIVQRVEFVMDSDKRSHLMDLLHAQRENGTQGKQALTLVFVETKRGADTLENWLCINGFPATTIHGDRTQQEREVALKSFKSGRTPILVATDVAARGLDIPHVVHVVNF
;
A
#
# COMPACT_ATOMS: atom_id res chain seq x y z
N VAL A 1 15.81 -5.24 -7.58
CA VAL A 1 14.65 -4.33 -7.74
C VAL A 1 13.47 -4.91 -6.99
N ILE A 2 12.73 -4.06 -6.28
CA ILE A 2 11.50 -4.43 -5.56
C ILE A 2 10.36 -3.60 -6.18
N LEU A 3 9.37 -4.27 -6.75
CA LEU A 3 8.16 -3.66 -7.27
C LEU A 3 7.06 -3.67 -6.21
N SER A 4 6.39 -2.55 -6.05
CA SER A 4 5.28 -2.39 -5.10
C SER A 4 4.11 -1.64 -5.76
N PRO A 5 2.84 -1.98 -5.47
CA PRO A 5 1.67 -1.36 -6.09
C PRO A 5 1.51 0.11 -5.76
N THR A 6 1.91 0.52 -4.56
CA THR A 6 1.62 1.85 -4.05
C THR A 6 2.90 2.55 -3.63
N ARG A 7 2.83 3.88 -3.62
CA ARG A 7 3.94 4.68 -3.10
C ARG A 7 4.14 4.41 -1.62
N GLU A 8 3.05 4.28 -0.87
CA GLU A 8 3.09 4.19 0.58
C GLU A 8 3.79 2.91 1.01
N LEU A 9 3.49 1.78 0.37
CA LEU A 9 4.21 0.52 0.57
C LEU A 9 5.66 0.61 0.05
N ALA A 10 5.90 1.23 -1.11
CA ALA A 10 7.26 1.44 -1.62
C ALA A 10 8.14 2.25 -0.64
N SER A 11 7.59 3.28 0.01
CA SER A 11 8.28 4.07 1.03
C SER A 11 8.57 3.23 2.29
N GLN A 12 7.64 2.40 2.74
CA GLN A 12 7.87 1.52 3.90
C GLN A 12 8.98 0.51 3.63
N ILE A 13 8.94 -0.16 2.48
CA ILE A 13 9.99 -1.10 2.06
C ILE A 13 11.34 -0.37 1.98
N HIS A 14 11.36 0.86 1.44
CA HIS A 14 12.58 1.68 1.37
C HIS A 14 13.14 2.02 2.75
N ASP A 15 12.30 2.46 3.68
CA ASP A 15 12.69 2.80 5.05
C ASP A 15 13.23 1.57 5.78
N GLU A 16 12.59 0.39 5.62
CA GLU A 16 13.05 -0.85 6.22
C GLU A 16 14.36 -1.34 5.60
N ALA A 17 14.47 -1.31 4.27
CA ALA A 17 15.70 -1.65 3.55
C ALA A 17 16.87 -0.76 3.96
N LYS A 18 16.62 0.54 4.21
CA LYS A 18 17.63 1.48 4.73
C LYS A 18 18.17 1.10 6.10
N LYS A 19 17.32 0.59 7.00
CA LYS A 19 17.75 0.10 8.32
C LYS A 19 18.70 -1.08 8.15
N PHE A 20 18.35 -2.03 7.28
CA PHE A 20 19.19 -3.20 7.00
C PHE A 20 20.47 -2.88 6.21
N SER A 21 20.48 -1.80 5.43
CA SER A 21 21.68 -1.35 4.70
C SER A 21 22.58 -0.43 5.53
N TYR A 22 22.27 -0.19 6.81
CA TYR A 22 23.06 0.67 7.67
C TYR A 22 24.49 0.13 7.80
N GLN A 23 25.48 0.99 7.50
CA GLN A 23 26.92 0.65 7.53
C GLN A 23 27.38 -0.48 6.60
N THR A 24 26.59 -0.90 5.61
CA THR A 24 27.01 -1.92 4.63
C THR A 24 27.58 -1.32 3.34
N GLY A 25 27.36 -0.02 3.11
CA GLY A 25 27.69 0.66 1.85
C GLY A 25 26.68 0.48 0.72
N VAL A 26 25.66 -0.38 0.92
CA VAL A 26 24.59 -0.63 -0.05
C VAL A 26 23.67 0.60 -0.14
N LYS A 27 23.46 1.11 -1.35
CA LYS A 27 22.60 2.26 -1.63
C LYS A 27 21.19 1.84 -1.99
N VAL A 28 20.22 2.30 -1.20
CA VAL A 28 18.79 2.04 -1.39
C VAL A 28 18.08 3.32 -1.85
N VAL A 29 17.43 3.25 -3.02
CA VAL A 29 16.68 4.36 -3.62
C VAL A 29 15.23 3.94 -3.82
N VAL A 30 14.31 4.90 -3.71
CA VAL A 30 12.88 4.70 -3.95
C VAL A 30 12.38 5.57 -5.11
N ALA A 31 11.54 5.01 -5.98
CA ALA A 31 10.97 5.70 -7.13
C ALA A 31 9.48 5.40 -7.32
N TYR A 32 8.63 6.40 -7.15
CA TYR A 32 7.18 6.27 -7.32
C TYR A 32 6.53 7.52 -7.93
N GLY A 33 5.30 7.37 -8.43
CA GLY A 33 4.50 8.44 -9.02
C GLY A 33 4.07 9.54 -8.03
N GLY A 34 3.56 10.66 -8.55
CA GLY A 34 2.99 11.74 -7.72
C GLY A 34 4.00 12.67 -7.04
N THR A 35 5.30 12.51 -7.32
CA THR A 35 6.35 13.47 -6.93
C THR A 35 7.24 13.81 -8.14
N PRO A 36 7.90 14.99 -8.15
CA PRO A 36 8.75 15.40 -9.26
C PRO A 36 9.86 14.39 -9.55
N ILE A 37 9.97 13.96 -10.81
CA ILE A 37 10.94 12.94 -11.23
C ILE A 37 12.40 13.39 -11.04
N HIS A 38 12.67 14.70 -11.14
CA HIS A 38 14.03 15.26 -11.05
C HIS A 38 14.73 14.97 -9.72
N GLN A 39 13.99 14.88 -8.62
CA GLN A 39 14.58 14.52 -7.33
C GLN A 39 15.01 13.05 -7.32
N GLN A 40 14.15 12.16 -7.82
CA GLN A 40 14.44 10.73 -7.91
C GLN A 40 15.60 10.44 -8.86
N LEU A 41 15.69 11.16 -9.98
CA LEU A 41 16.81 11.05 -10.92
C LEU A 41 18.14 11.42 -10.27
N ARG A 42 18.19 12.51 -9.50
CA ARG A 42 19.41 12.93 -8.79
C ARG A 42 19.86 11.90 -7.75
N GLU A 43 18.94 11.19 -7.10
CA GLU A 43 19.31 10.11 -6.18
C GLU A 43 19.81 8.87 -6.94
N LEU A 44 19.20 8.52 -8.07
CA LEU A 44 19.65 7.41 -8.93
C LEU A 44 21.05 7.66 -9.52
N GLU A 45 21.35 8.90 -9.92
CA GLU A 45 22.65 9.30 -10.46
C GLU A 45 23.81 9.11 -9.46
N LYS A 46 23.54 9.08 -8.15
CA LYS A 46 24.54 8.78 -7.12
C LYS A 46 24.89 7.29 -7.04
N GLY A 47 24.25 6.45 -7.84
CA GLY A 47 24.35 4.99 -7.83
C GLY A 47 23.29 4.34 -6.97
N VAL A 48 22.81 3.17 -7.40
CA VAL A 48 21.75 2.42 -6.74
C VAL A 48 22.06 0.92 -6.78
N ASP A 49 21.99 0.27 -5.63
CA ASP A 49 22.14 -1.19 -5.50
C ASP A 49 20.78 -1.85 -5.32
N ILE A 50 19.89 -1.22 -4.53
CA ILE A 50 18.51 -1.65 -4.31
C ILE A 50 17.59 -0.51 -4.73
N LEU A 51 16.78 -0.77 -5.76
CA LEU A 51 15.71 0.11 -6.19
C LEU A 51 14.36 -0.45 -5.76
N VAL A 52 13.63 0.32 -4.96
CA VAL A 52 12.20 0.08 -4.65
C VAL A 52 11.38 1.00 -5.53
N ALA A 53 10.40 0.47 -6.28
CA ALA A 53 9.65 1.31 -7.21
C ALA A 53 8.21 0.87 -7.44
N THR A 54 7.36 1.83 -7.82
CA THR A 54 6.07 1.49 -8.43
C THR A 54 6.22 1.23 -9.92
N PRO A 55 5.49 0.27 -10.53
CA PRO A 55 5.67 -0.13 -11.92
C PRO A 55 5.58 1.03 -12.92
N GLY A 56 4.62 1.95 -12.74
CA GLY A 56 4.46 3.11 -13.62
C GLY A 56 5.68 4.03 -13.62
N ARG A 57 6.24 4.36 -12.45
CA ARG A 57 7.42 5.24 -12.36
C ARG A 57 8.67 4.56 -12.88
N LEU A 58 8.85 3.26 -12.63
CA LEU A 58 10.01 2.54 -13.14
C LEU A 58 9.99 2.47 -14.68
N ASN A 59 8.84 2.24 -15.31
CA ASN A 59 8.74 2.30 -16.77
C ASN A 59 9.13 3.67 -17.33
N ASP A 60 8.64 4.76 -16.75
CA ASP A 60 9.01 6.13 -17.18
C ASP A 60 10.54 6.36 -17.08
N LEU A 61 11.19 5.82 -16.04
CA LEU A 61 12.65 5.89 -15.89
C LEU A 61 13.40 5.04 -16.94
N LEU A 62 12.88 3.85 -17.27
CA LEU A 62 13.46 2.95 -18.27
C LEU A 62 13.29 3.51 -19.69
N GLU A 63 12.11 4.02 -20.03
CA GLU A 63 11.81 4.62 -21.34
C GLU A 63 12.67 5.86 -21.63
N ARG A 64 13.04 6.61 -20.58
CA ARG A 64 13.99 7.73 -20.67
C ARG A 64 15.46 7.31 -20.70
N ALA A 65 15.74 6.00 -20.71
CA ALA A 65 17.09 5.43 -20.63
C ALA A 65 17.90 5.95 -19.43
N ARG A 66 17.25 6.17 -18.29
CA ARG A 66 17.90 6.69 -17.06
C ARG A 66 18.37 5.59 -16.12
N VAL A 67 17.83 4.39 -16.28
CA VAL A 67 18.19 3.17 -15.56
C VAL A 67 18.21 1.99 -16.53
N SER A 68 18.97 0.95 -16.22
CA SER A 68 18.98 -0.32 -16.98
C SER A 68 18.79 -1.48 -16.00
N MET A 69 18.21 -2.58 -16.48
CA MET A 69 17.92 -3.78 -15.69
C MET A 69 18.89 -4.93 -15.98
N GLN A 70 19.89 -4.73 -16.85
CA GLN A 70 20.84 -5.78 -17.28
C GLN A 70 21.54 -6.51 -16.13
N MET A 71 21.84 -5.80 -15.05
CA MET A 71 22.59 -6.35 -13.91
C MET A 71 21.68 -6.81 -12.76
N ILE A 72 20.38 -6.94 -13.00
CA ILE A 72 19.43 -7.36 -11.96
C ILE A 72 19.58 -8.86 -11.67
N ARG A 73 20.05 -9.15 -10.45
CA ARG A 73 20.13 -10.50 -9.90
C ARG A 73 18.91 -10.90 -9.09
N PHE A 74 18.20 -9.90 -8.52
CA PHE A 74 17.06 -10.11 -7.64
C PHE A 74 15.88 -9.23 -8.06
N LEU A 75 14.73 -9.86 -8.30
CA LEU A 75 13.44 -9.22 -8.50
C LEU A 75 12.49 -9.64 -7.39
N ALA A 76 11.85 -8.69 -6.71
CA ALA A 76 10.73 -8.96 -5.82
C ALA A 76 9.49 -8.23 -6.33
N LEU A 77 8.35 -8.93 -6.36
CA LEU A 77 7.03 -8.36 -6.58
C LEU A 77 6.27 -8.46 -5.25
N ASP A 78 6.02 -7.33 -4.61
CA ASP A 78 5.28 -7.26 -3.35
C ASP A 78 3.83 -6.83 -3.61
N GLU A 79 2.88 -7.45 -2.92
CA GLU A 79 1.43 -7.35 -3.17
C GLU A 79 1.07 -7.47 -4.68
N ALA A 80 1.42 -8.61 -5.28
CA ALA A 80 1.26 -8.81 -6.72
C ALA A 80 -0.20 -8.80 -7.19
N ASP A 81 -1.13 -9.38 -6.42
CA ASP A 81 -2.59 -9.29 -6.65
C ASP A 81 -3.06 -7.84 -6.69
N ARG A 82 -2.61 -7.04 -5.73
CA ARG A 82 -2.89 -5.62 -5.65
C ARG A 82 -2.39 -4.86 -6.89
N MET A 83 -1.22 -5.21 -7.41
CA MET A 83 -0.70 -4.62 -8.65
C MET A 83 -1.58 -4.95 -9.85
N LEU A 84 -2.10 -6.17 -9.96
CA LEU A 84 -3.01 -6.57 -11.04
C LEU A 84 -4.36 -5.86 -10.92
N ASP A 85 -4.92 -5.74 -9.72
CA ASP A 85 -6.15 -4.97 -9.47
C ASP A 85 -6.04 -3.50 -9.90
N MET A 86 -4.83 -2.94 -9.83
CA MET A 86 -4.54 -1.56 -10.25
C MET A 86 -4.22 -1.44 -11.74
N GLY A 87 -4.28 -2.55 -12.50
CA GLY A 87 -4.01 -2.59 -13.92
C GLY A 87 -2.53 -2.44 -14.27
N PHE A 88 -1.61 -2.76 -13.36
CA PHE A 88 -0.17 -2.65 -13.61
C PHE A 88 0.43 -3.85 -14.38
N GLU A 89 -0.35 -4.87 -14.75
CA GLU A 89 0.16 -6.03 -15.46
C GLU A 89 0.98 -5.68 -16.72
N PRO A 90 0.49 -4.81 -17.63
CA PRO A 90 1.24 -4.46 -18.83
C PRO A 90 2.58 -3.79 -18.50
N GLN A 91 2.60 -2.92 -17.49
CA GLN A 91 3.80 -2.23 -17.03
C GLN A 91 4.81 -3.22 -16.46
N ILE A 92 4.36 -4.17 -15.64
CA ILE A 92 5.23 -5.18 -15.02
C ILE A 92 5.84 -6.08 -16.10
N ARG A 93 5.02 -6.58 -17.03
CA ARG A 93 5.50 -7.41 -18.15
C ARG A 93 6.54 -6.67 -18.99
N LYS A 94 6.28 -5.40 -19.31
CA LYS A 94 7.26 -4.55 -20.02
C LYS A 94 8.60 -4.49 -19.28
N ILE A 95 8.60 -4.21 -17.98
CA ILE A 95 9.81 -4.14 -17.15
C ILE A 95 10.57 -5.47 -17.15
N VAL A 96 9.84 -6.59 -17.01
CA VAL A 96 10.45 -7.91 -16.75
C VAL A 96 10.86 -8.64 -18.03
N GLU A 97 10.14 -8.43 -19.13
CA GLU A 97 10.29 -9.19 -20.38
C GLU A 97 10.89 -8.35 -21.52
N GLN A 98 10.74 -7.01 -21.49
CA GLN A 98 11.11 -6.14 -22.63
C GLN A 98 12.24 -5.15 -22.30
N MET A 99 12.57 -4.96 -21.02
CA MET A 99 13.54 -3.96 -20.56
C MET A 99 14.80 -4.62 -20.03
N ASP A 100 15.48 -5.41 -20.87
CA ASP A 100 16.83 -5.96 -20.66
C ASP A 100 17.13 -6.72 -19.36
N MET A 101 16.11 -7.03 -18.55
CA MET A 101 16.25 -7.79 -17.32
C MET A 101 16.65 -9.26 -17.61
N PRO A 102 17.65 -9.82 -16.91
CA PRO A 102 18.03 -11.23 -17.06
C PRO A 102 16.83 -12.16 -16.87
N PRO A 103 16.67 -13.21 -17.69
CA PRO A 103 15.49 -14.06 -17.65
C PRO A 103 15.36 -14.84 -16.33
N ARG A 104 14.17 -15.37 -16.07
CA ARG A 104 13.93 -16.27 -14.94
C ARG A 104 14.92 -17.45 -14.95
N GLY A 105 15.37 -17.87 -13.77
CA GLY A 105 16.38 -18.91 -13.62
C GLY A 105 17.82 -18.39 -13.68
N VAL A 106 18.05 -17.23 -14.33
CA VAL A 106 19.31 -16.48 -14.19
C VAL A 106 19.20 -15.46 -13.06
N ARG A 107 18.11 -14.69 -13.03
CA ARG A 107 17.73 -13.88 -11.85
C ARG A 107 16.92 -14.72 -10.86
N GLN A 108 17.07 -14.43 -9.58
CA GLN A 108 16.15 -14.91 -8.55
C GLN A 108 14.94 -13.99 -8.47
N THR A 109 13.74 -14.56 -8.52
CA THR A 109 12.49 -13.80 -8.45
C THR A 109 11.68 -14.27 -7.23
N LEU A 110 11.17 -13.32 -6.45
CA LEU A 110 10.25 -13.53 -5.33
C LEU A 110 8.93 -12.84 -5.67
N LEU A 111 7.81 -13.51 -5.37
CA LEU A 111 6.46 -12.99 -5.57
C LEU A 111 5.68 -13.17 -4.29
N PHE A 112 5.19 -12.07 -3.73
CA PHE A 112 4.35 -12.02 -2.54
C PHE A 112 2.95 -11.55 -2.93
N SER A 113 1.94 -12.25 -2.44
CA SER A 113 0.54 -11.99 -2.78
C SER A 113 -0.36 -12.53 -1.67
N ALA A 114 -1.38 -11.78 -1.27
CA ALA A 114 -2.33 -12.20 -0.23
C ALA A 114 -3.32 -13.24 -0.77
N THR A 115 -3.69 -13.09 -2.04
CA THR A 115 -4.57 -13.98 -2.79
C THR A 115 -3.79 -14.70 -3.91
N PHE A 116 -4.34 -15.81 -4.42
CA PHE A 116 -3.71 -16.57 -5.50
C PHE A 116 -4.70 -16.93 -6.64
N PRO A 117 -5.39 -15.93 -7.23
CA PRO A 117 -6.28 -16.15 -8.36
C PRO A 117 -5.53 -16.63 -9.61
N ARG A 118 -6.26 -17.06 -10.64
CA ARG A 118 -5.69 -17.57 -11.90
C ARG A 118 -4.70 -16.61 -12.55
N GLU A 119 -4.93 -15.31 -12.43
CA GLU A 119 -4.05 -14.27 -12.99
C GLU A 119 -2.70 -14.23 -12.28
N ILE A 120 -2.68 -14.34 -10.94
CA ILE A 120 -1.44 -14.43 -10.17
C ILE A 120 -0.72 -15.76 -10.40
N GLN A 121 -1.46 -16.85 -10.57
CA GLN A 121 -0.87 -18.14 -10.96
C GLN A 121 -0.15 -18.05 -12.31
N ARG A 122 -0.74 -17.37 -13.30
CA ARG A 122 -0.10 -17.11 -14.60
C ARG A 122 1.14 -16.24 -14.44
N LEU A 123 1.04 -15.14 -13.69
CA LEU A 123 2.17 -14.24 -13.44
C LEU A 123 3.35 -14.98 -12.77
N ALA A 124 3.06 -15.81 -11.77
CA ALA A 124 4.04 -16.67 -11.11
C ALA A 124 4.66 -17.67 -12.09
N ALA A 125 3.82 -18.33 -12.90
CA ALA A 125 4.26 -19.28 -13.91
C ALA A 125 5.08 -18.64 -15.04
N ASP A 126 4.93 -17.34 -15.30
CA ASP A 126 5.71 -16.62 -16.32
C ASP A 126 7.05 -16.13 -15.76
N PHE A 127 7.06 -15.58 -14.52
CA PHE A 127 8.22 -14.88 -13.98
C PHE A 127 9.12 -15.71 -13.08
N LEU A 128 8.61 -16.80 -12.49
CA LEU A 128 9.38 -17.67 -11.61
C LEU A 128 9.89 -18.90 -12.37
N ALA A 129 11.01 -19.46 -11.92
CA ALA A 129 11.59 -20.71 -12.44
C ALA A 129 11.75 -21.70 -11.28
N ASN A 130 11.23 -22.92 -11.43
CA ASN A 130 11.30 -24.01 -10.43
C ASN A 130 11.04 -23.53 -8.99
N TYR A 131 9.96 -22.77 -8.80
CA TYR A 131 9.71 -22.05 -7.56
C TYR A 131 9.12 -22.92 -6.46
N ILE A 132 9.39 -22.53 -5.23
CA ILE A 132 8.73 -23.08 -4.04
C ILE A 132 7.48 -22.25 -3.78
N PHE A 133 6.33 -22.90 -3.73
CA PHE A 133 5.08 -22.29 -3.30
C PHE A 133 4.96 -22.39 -1.78
N LEU A 134 4.90 -21.24 -1.11
CA LEU A 134 4.71 -21.17 0.34
C LEU A 134 3.34 -20.55 0.63
N ALA A 135 2.48 -21.30 1.32
CA ALA A 135 1.21 -20.80 1.83
C ALA A 135 1.30 -20.67 3.36
N VAL A 136 1.05 -19.47 3.87
CA VAL A 136 0.93 -19.20 5.31
C VAL A 136 -0.55 -19.00 5.61
N GLY A 137 -1.16 -19.93 6.35
CA GLY A 137 -2.60 -19.94 6.60
C GLY A 137 -3.43 -20.37 5.38
N ARG A 138 -4.68 -19.92 5.30
CA ARG A 138 -5.59 -20.24 4.20
C ARG A 138 -5.54 -19.12 3.15
N VAL A 139 -4.94 -19.42 2.00
CA VAL A 139 -4.77 -18.47 0.89
C VAL A 139 -6.12 -17.89 0.46
N GLY A 140 -6.21 -16.55 0.39
CA GLY A 140 -7.44 -15.85 0.00
C GLY A 140 -8.56 -15.81 1.05
N SER A 141 -8.35 -16.33 2.26
CA SER A 141 -9.26 -16.15 3.38
C SER A 141 -8.81 -14.97 4.23
N SER A 142 -9.74 -14.13 4.69
CA SER A 142 -9.47 -13.28 5.86
C SER A 142 -9.04 -14.17 7.02
N THR A 143 -8.07 -13.75 7.81
CA THR A 143 -7.63 -14.49 8.99
C THR A 143 -8.82 -14.72 9.94
N ASP A 144 -8.95 -15.92 10.52
CA ASP A 144 -9.99 -16.23 11.54
C ASP A 144 -9.94 -15.28 12.76
N LEU A 145 -8.88 -14.47 12.87
CA LEU A 145 -8.70 -13.40 13.85
C LEU A 145 -9.58 -12.16 13.61
N ILE A 146 -10.23 -12.04 12.45
CA ILE A 146 -11.11 -10.91 12.13
C ILE A 146 -12.56 -11.32 12.39
N VAL A 147 -13.15 -10.77 13.46
CA VAL A 147 -14.58 -10.90 13.72
C VAL A 147 -15.34 -10.00 12.74
N GLN A 148 -16.12 -10.62 11.85
CA GLN A 148 -16.95 -9.91 10.87
C GLN A 148 -18.40 -9.83 11.36
N ARG A 149 -18.96 -8.62 11.35
CA ARG A 149 -20.38 -8.36 11.66
C ARG A 149 -21.01 -7.62 10.50
N VAL A 150 -22.19 -8.07 10.10
CA VAL A 150 -22.99 -7.44 9.05
C VAL A 150 -24.32 -7.02 9.67
N GLU A 151 -24.57 -5.72 9.69
CA GLU A 151 -25.78 -5.13 10.25
C GLU A 151 -26.52 -4.38 9.15
N PHE A 152 -27.83 -4.61 9.05
CA PHE A 152 -28.67 -3.89 8.10
C PHE A 152 -29.02 -2.52 8.68
N VAL A 153 -28.55 -1.45 8.02
CA VAL A 153 -28.74 -0.06 8.47
C VAL A 153 -29.25 0.77 7.30
N MET A 154 -30.33 1.52 7.53
CA MET A 154 -30.87 2.46 6.54
C MET A 154 -29.90 3.63 6.35
N ASP A 155 -29.78 4.17 5.14
CA ASP A 155 -28.84 5.26 4.84
C ASP A 155 -29.01 6.50 5.73
N SER A 156 -30.24 6.80 6.16
CA SER A 156 -30.53 7.89 7.10
C SER A 156 -29.89 7.69 8.48
N ASP A 157 -29.70 6.44 8.87
CA ASP A 157 -29.33 6.03 10.23
C ASP A 157 -27.85 5.64 10.32
N LYS A 158 -27.16 5.48 9.18
CA LYS A 158 -25.74 5.11 9.13
C LYS A 158 -24.85 6.03 9.97
N ARG A 159 -25.12 7.33 9.97
CA ARG A 159 -24.32 8.31 10.73
C ARG A 159 -24.48 8.15 12.24
N SER A 160 -25.72 8.01 12.72
CA SER A 160 -25.98 7.76 14.14
C SER A 160 -25.44 6.41 14.57
N HIS A 161 -25.61 5.37 13.74
CA HIS A 161 -25.06 4.05 14.01
C HIS A 161 -23.53 4.04 14.07
N LEU A 162 -22.86 4.76 13.17
CA LEU A 162 -21.40 4.93 13.23
C LEU A 162 -20.97 5.61 14.54
N MET A 163 -21.69 6.62 15.02
CA MET A 163 -21.40 7.22 16.33
C MET A 163 -21.49 6.23 17.47
N ASP A 164 -22.54 5.40 17.50
CA ASP A 164 -22.73 4.38 18.54
C ASP A 164 -21.54 3.41 18.55
N LEU A 165 -21.09 2.97 17.38
CA LEU A 165 -19.90 2.14 17.22
C LEU A 165 -18.64 2.85 17.75
N LEU A 166 -18.44 4.13 17.40
CA LEU A 166 -17.28 4.91 17.84
C LEU A 166 -17.29 5.18 19.36
N HIS A 167 -18.47 5.40 19.96
CA HIS A 167 -18.62 5.55 21.40
C HIS A 167 -18.26 4.27 22.15
N ALA A 168 -18.81 3.13 21.73
CA ALA A 168 -18.49 1.83 22.32
C ALA A 168 -16.99 1.51 22.26
N GLN A 169 -16.27 1.96 21.22
CA GLN A 169 -14.82 1.79 21.11
C GLN A 169 -14.03 2.70 22.05
N ARG A 170 -14.51 3.92 22.36
CA ARG A 170 -13.85 4.80 23.33
C ARG A 170 -13.87 4.20 24.74
N GLU A 171 -14.93 3.50 25.10
CA GLU A 171 -15.11 2.88 26.41
C GLU A 171 -14.21 1.64 26.62
N ASN A 172 -13.92 0.92 25.54
CA ASN A 172 -13.09 -0.30 25.56
C ASN A 172 -11.58 -0.05 25.40
N GLY A 173 -11.13 1.20 25.40
CA GLY A 173 -9.72 1.56 25.23
C GLY A 173 -8.84 1.13 26.43
N THR A 174 -8.13 0.01 26.31
CA THR A 174 -7.06 -0.36 27.25
C THR A 174 -5.88 0.61 27.15
N GLN A 175 -5.45 1.17 28.28
CA GLN A 175 -4.23 1.97 28.45
C GLN A 175 -4.18 3.34 27.77
N GLY A 176 -5.24 4.15 27.88
CA GLY A 176 -5.17 5.60 27.64
C GLY A 176 -4.89 6.04 26.18
N LYS A 177 -4.86 5.11 25.22
CA LYS A 177 -4.82 5.40 23.78
C LYS A 177 -6.17 5.04 23.15
N GLN A 178 -6.74 5.96 22.38
CA GLN A 178 -7.95 5.68 21.61
C GLN A 178 -7.66 4.61 20.55
N ALA A 179 -8.59 3.66 20.42
CA ALA A 179 -8.56 2.64 19.37
C ALA A 179 -8.66 3.29 17.99
N LEU A 180 -7.78 2.90 17.06
CA LEU A 180 -7.79 3.41 15.69
C LEU A 180 -8.92 2.76 14.89
N THR A 181 -9.77 3.59 14.29
CA THR A 181 -10.90 3.15 13.45
C THR A 181 -10.71 3.61 12.01
N LEU A 182 -10.80 2.68 11.07
CA LEU A 182 -10.80 2.95 9.63
C LEU A 182 -12.23 2.86 9.10
N VAL A 183 -12.71 3.93 8.47
CA VAL A 183 -14.07 4.01 7.91
C VAL A 183 -13.98 4.12 6.40
N PHE A 184 -14.48 3.11 5.70
CA PHE A 184 -14.55 3.10 4.24
C PHE A 184 -15.82 3.75 3.75
N VAL A 185 -15.70 4.62 2.76
CA VAL A 185 -16.81 5.27 2.06
C VAL A 185 -16.62 5.16 0.55
N GLU A 186 -17.71 5.16 -0.20
CA GLU A 186 -17.65 4.96 -1.65
C GLU A 186 -17.04 6.16 -2.40
N THR A 187 -17.36 7.39 -1.97
CA THR A 187 -17.01 8.59 -2.74
C THR A 187 -16.09 9.54 -1.99
N LYS A 188 -15.25 10.27 -2.75
CA LYS A 188 -14.33 11.30 -2.22
C LYS A 188 -15.07 12.39 -1.44
N ARG A 189 -16.18 12.89 -2.02
CA ARG A 189 -17.06 13.87 -1.37
C ARG A 189 -17.72 13.31 -0.11
N GLY A 190 -18.09 12.03 -0.12
CA GLY A 190 -18.59 11.32 1.06
C GLY A 190 -17.58 11.31 2.19
N ALA A 191 -16.29 11.11 1.89
CA ALA A 191 -15.22 11.12 2.89
C ALA A 191 -15.11 12.48 3.58
N ASP A 192 -15.04 13.56 2.81
CA ASP A 192 -14.95 14.93 3.36
C ASP A 192 -16.22 15.33 4.12
N THR A 193 -17.40 14.93 3.63
CA THR A 193 -18.67 15.20 4.32
C THR A 193 -18.73 14.48 5.67
N LEU A 194 -18.29 13.22 5.70
CA LEU A 194 -18.31 12.41 6.92
C LEU A 194 -17.27 12.89 7.94
N GLU A 195 -16.06 13.24 7.50
CA GLU A 195 -15.03 13.81 8.38
C GLU A 195 -15.50 15.12 9.02
N ASN A 196 -16.03 16.06 8.23
CA ASN A 196 -16.57 17.30 8.79
C ASN A 196 -17.66 17.03 9.82
N TRP A 197 -18.57 16.11 9.53
CA TRP A 197 -19.64 15.74 10.45
C TRP A 197 -19.10 15.11 11.74
N LEU A 198 -18.12 14.20 11.66
CA LEU A 198 -17.47 13.60 12.82
C LEU A 198 -16.77 14.67 13.69
N CYS A 199 -16.00 15.56 13.05
CA CYS A 199 -15.28 16.63 13.73
C CYS A 199 -16.22 17.60 14.46
N ILE A 200 -17.34 18.00 13.83
CA ILE A 200 -18.36 18.86 14.46
C ILE A 200 -18.95 18.20 15.71
N ASN A 201 -19.09 16.88 15.70
CA ASN A 201 -19.64 16.11 16.83
C ASN A 201 -18.56 15.60 17.80
N GLY A 202 -17.36 16.19 17.77
CA GLY A 202 -16.32 15.91 18.77
C GLY A 202 -15.54 14.61 18.56
N PHE A 203 -15.59 14.05 17.35
CA PHE A 203 -14.79 12.89 16.93
C PHE A 203 -13.65 13.36 16.02
N PRO A 204 -12.39 13.42 16.51
CA PRO A 204 -11.27 13.87 15.69
C PRO A 204 -11.03 12.87 14.54
N ALA A 205 -11.30 13.30 13.32
CA ALA A 205 -11.16 12.49 12.12
C ALA A 205 -10.21 13.15 11.12
N THR A 206 -9.74 12.36 10.16
CA THR A 206 -9.00 12.84 8.99
C THR A 206 -9.39 12.00 7.77
N THR A 207 -9.11 12.47 6.55
CA THR A 207 -9.47 11.76 5.32
C THR A 207 -8.30 11.42 4.43
N ILE A 208 -8.44 10.32 3.69
CA ILE A 208 -7.54 9.94 2.58
C ILE A 208 -8.38 9.51 1.38
N HIS A 209 -8.28 10.27 0.30
CA HIS A 209 -8.91 9.96 -0.99
C HIS A 209 -8.08 10.54 -2.13
N GLY A 210 -8.43 10.18 -3.37
CA GLY A 210 -7.63 10.52 -4.55
C GLY A 210 -7.53 12.01 -4.93
N ASP A 211 -8.26 12.90 -4.28
CA ASP A 211 -8.13 14.36 -4.49
C ASP A 211 -7.17 15.00 -3.48
N ARG A 212 -6.76 14.27 -2.43
CA ARG A 212 -5.74 14.74 -1.49
C ARG A 212 -4.37 14.70 -2.16
N THR A 213 -3.64 15.79 -2.04
CA THR A 213 -2.22 15.86 -2.42
C THR A 213 -1.41 14.87 -1.59
N GLN A 214 -0.21 14.55 -2.04
CA GLN A 214 0.59 13.58 -1.30
C GLN A 214 0.98 14.06 0.09
N GLN A 215 1.35 15.34 0.19
CA GLN A 215 1.72 15.94 1.46
C GLN A 215 0.57 15.85 2.46
N GLU A 216 -0.67 16.08 2.00
CA GLU A 216 -1.86 15.93 2.84
C GLU A 216 -2.08 14.47 3.28
N ARG A 217 -1.89 13.49 2.38
CA ARG A 217 -2.00 12.07 2.73
C ARG A 217 -0.97 11.66 3.79
N GLU A 218 0.28 12.11 3.66
CA GLU A 218 1.34 11.85 4.65
C GLU A 218 1.03 12.48 6.01
N VAL A 219 0.52 13.72 6.01
CA VAL A 219 0.09 14.41 7.24
C VAL A 219 -1.09 13.69 7.90
N ALA A 220 -2.10 13.29 7.11
CA ALA A 220 -3.25 12.54 7.60
C ALA A 220 -2.83 11.19 8.22
N LEU A 221 -1.97 10.44 7.53
CA LEU A 221 -1.45 9.16 8.05
C LEU A 221 -0.64 9.35 9.32
N LYS A 222 0.23 10.36 9.38
CA LYS A 222 1.00 10.66 10.58
C LYS A 222 0.09 11.03 11.74
N SER A 223 -0.95 11.83 11.49
CA SER A 223 -1.94 12.21 12.49
C SER A 223 -2.72 10.99 13.00
N PHE A 224 -3.17 10.11 12.11
CA PHE A 224 -3.87 8.86 12.45
C PHE A 224 -2.98 7.90 13.24
N LYS A 225 -1.76 7.61 12.76
CA LYS A 225 -0.79 6.74 13.45
C LYS A 225 -0.41 7.25 14.84
N SER A 226 -0.38 8.57 15.03
CA SER A 226 -0.11 9.18 16.33
C SER A 226 -1.30 9.13 17.31
N GLY A 227 -2.50 8.80 16.83
CA GLY A 227 -3.75 8.84 17.60
C GLY A 227 -4.34 10.24 17.76
N ARG A 228 -3.74 11.28 17.16
CA ARG A 228 -4.28 12.66 17.21
C ARG A 228 -5.64 12.77 16.53
N THR A 229 -5.82 12.03 15.43
CA THR A 229 -7.10 11.86 14.75
C THR A 229 -7.35 10.36 14.64
N PRO A 230 -7.94 9.69 15.65
CA PRO A 230 -8.03 8.22 15.73
C PRO A 230 -9.06 7.61 14.76
N ILE A 231 -9.71 8.43 13.93
CA ILE A 231 -10.64 7.98 12.89
C ILE A 231 -10.08 8.41 11.53
N LEU A 232 -9.87 7.44 10.65
CA LEU A 232 -9.48 7.70 9.27
C LEU A 232 -10.64 7.32 8.35
N VAL A 233 -11.16 8.31 7.61
CA VAL A 233 -12.18 8.07 6.59
C VAL A 233 -11.50 7.96 5.22
N ALA A 234 -11.71 6.87 4.50
CA ALA A 234 -11.01 6.63 3.25
C ALA A 234 -11.91 6.01 2.18
N THR A 235 -11.55 6.26 0.92
CA THR A 235 -12.11 5.47 -0.20
C THR A 235 -11.26 4.23 -0.44
N ASP A 236 -11.86 3.18 -0.98
CA ASP A 236 -11.16 1.91 -1.28
C ASP A 236 -9.87 2.13 -2.07
N VAL A 237 -9.91 2.98 -3.10
CA VAL A 237 -8.73 3.24 -3.94
C VAL A 237 -7.57 3.84 -3.13
N ALA A 238 -7.87 4.66 -2.12
CA ALA A 238 -6.87 5.45 -1.43
C ALA A 238 -6.31 4.80 -0.16
N ALA A 239 -7.04 3.85 0.44
CA ALA A 239 -6.61 3.14 1.64
C ALA A 239 -5.68 1.95 1.36
N ARG A 240 -5.65 1.47 0.11
CA ARG A 240 -4.91 0.27 -0.25
C ARG A 240 -3.40 0.54 -0.27
N GLY A 241 -2.60 -0.41 0.23
CA GLY A 241 -1.14 -0.28 0.37
C GLY A 241 -0.69 0.67 1.49
N LEU A 242 -1.61 1.10 2.36
CA LEU A 242 -1.27 1.84 3.57
C LEU A 242 -0.93 0.83 4.68
N ASP A 243 0.30 0.85 5.19
CA ASP A 243 0.62 0.20 6.46
C ASP A 243 0.08 1.07 7.57
N ILE A 244 -1.03 0.64 8.15
CA ILE A 244 -1.60 1.26 9.32
C ILE A 244 -1.60 0.23 10.44
N PRO A 245 -0.54 0.21 11.28
CA PRO A 245 -0.46 -0.74 12.36
C PRO A 245 -1.53 -0.42 13.42
N HIS A 246 -2.06 -1.47 14.03
CA HIS A 246 -2.97 -1.39 15.19
C HIS A 246 -4.34 -0.75 14.92
N VAL A 247 -4.88 -0.88 13.70
CA VAL A 247 -6.31 -0.64 13.46
C VAL A 247 -7.10 -1.71 14.21
N VAL A 248 -7.95 -1.27 15.14
CA VAL A 248 -8.77 -2.17 15.97
C VAL A 248 -10.13 -2.42 15.31
N HIS A 249 -10.66 -1.44 14.59
CA HIS A 249 -11.98 -1.52 13.98
C HIS A 249 -11.96 -1.00 12.55
N VAL A 250 -12.57 -1.75 11.64
CA VAL A 250 -12.82 -1.36 10.25
C VAL A 250 -14.33 -1.33 10.04
N VAL A 251 -14.84 -0.19 9.56
CA VAL A 251 -16.26 0.02 9.27
C VAL A 251 -16.43 0.30 7.78
N ASN A 252 -17.27 -0.49 7.11
CA ASN A 252 -17.70 -0.20 5.74
C ASN A 252 -19.03 0.58 5.82
N PHE A 253 -19.00 1.87 5.49
CA PHE A 253 -20.10 2.83 5.63
C PHE A 253 -20.84 3.06 4.30
#